data_AF-A0AAP0LX59-F1
#
_entry.id   AF-A0AAP0LX59-F1
#
_cell.length_a   1.000
_cell.length_b   1.000
_cell.length_c   1.000
_cell.angle_alpha   90.00
_cell.angle_beta   90.00
_cell.angle_gamma   90.00
#
_symmetry.space_group_name_H-M   'P 1'
#
loop_
_entity.id
_entity.type
_entity.pdbx_description
1 polymer ?
#
loop_
_entity_poly.entity_id
_entity_poly.type
_entity_poly.pdbx_seq_one_letter_code
_entity_poly.pdbx_strand_id
1 'polypeptide(L)'
;MIGHLYLNSQKQINNFITRREKEEMASECRGKSSWPELLGAQGVEAAATVERENPLVNAQIVLEGSFVTADFLCTRVRVWVNTRGTVTRVPTIGKNSWPELLGAKGDVAAAKIEKQNPYVSAQIVLEGTFVTLEFSCSRVRVWVNTSGIVTRAPAIG
;
A
#
# COMPACT_ATOMS: atom_id res chain seq x y z
N MET A 1 -44.13 2.21 7.98
CA MET A 1 -43.39 1.33 7.06
C MET A 1 -42.59 2.08 5.97
N ILE A 2 -42.52 3.43 5.99
CA ILE A 2 -41.85 4.22 4.93
C ILE A 2 -40.44 4.69 5.37
N GLY A 3 -40.26 5.02 6.66
CA GLY A 3 -38.96 5.46 7.20
C GLY A 3 -37.87 4.39 7.18
N HIS A 4 -38.21 3.11 7.34
CA HIS A 4 -37.24 2.02 7.34
C HIS A 4 -36.70 1.73 5.92
N LEU A 5 -37.54 1.88 4.90
CA LEU A 5 -37.14 1.77 3.49
C LEU A 5 -36.25 2.95 3.06
N TYR A 6 -36.57 4.16 3.55
CA TYR A 6 -35.78 5.37 3.30
C TYR A 6 -34.39 5.30 3.93
N LEU A 7 -34.29 4.87 5.20
CA LEU A 7 -33.01 4.68 5.89
C LEU A 7 -32.16 3.57 5.25
N ASN A 8 -32.76 2.47 4.80
CA ASN A 8 -32.04 1.42 4.07
C ASN A 8 -31.53 1.92 2.71
N SER A 9 -32.32 2.71 1.98
CA SER A 9 -31.90 3.32 0.71
C SER A 9 -30.77 4.33 0.92
N GLN A 10 -30.86 5.22 1.91
CA GLN A 10 -29.78 6.14 2.26
C GLN A 10 -28.50 5.42 2.68
N LYS A 11 -28.60 4.35 3.48
CA LYS A 11 -27.45 3.53 3.87
C LYS A 11 -26.80 2.86 2.67
N GLN A 12 -27.61 2.35 1.73
CA GLN A 12 -27.11 1.71 0.52
C GLN A 12 -26.45 2.71 -0.44
N ILE A 13 -27.01 3.91 -0.57
CA ILE A 13 -26.44 5.02 -1.35
C ILE A 13 -25.13 5.49 -0.73
N ASN A 14 -25.09 5.71 0.59
CA ASN A 14 -23.88 6.12 1.29
C ASN A 14 -22.78 5.07 1.15
N ASN A 15 -23.11 3.78 1.31
CA ASN A 15 -22.16 2.69 1.09
C ASN A 15 -21.64 2.67 -0.36
N PHE A 16 -22.48 2.96 -1.35
CA PHE A 16 -22.09 3.01 -2.76
C PHE A 16 -21.20 4.23 -3.07
N ILE A 17 -21.49 5.39 -2.48
CA ILE A 17 -20.67 6.60 -2.60
C ILE A 17 -19.31 6.36 -1.94
N THR A 18 -19.28 5.87 -0.69
CA THR A 18 -18.03 5.56 0.01
C THR A 18 -17.20 4.50 -0.71
N ARG A 19 -17.86 3.52 -1.37
CA ARG A 19 -17.15 2.52 -2.17
C ARG A 19 -16.58 3.13 -3.47
N ARG A 20 -17.33 3.99 -4.17
CA ARG A 20 -16.82 4.70 -5.36
C ARG A 20 -15.70 5.69 -5.05
N GLU A 21 -15.78 6.44 -3.94
CA GLU A 21 -14.69 7.33 -3.50
C GLU A 21 -13.43 6.54 -3.13
N LYS A 22 -13.59 5.37 -2.47
CA LYS A 22 -12.46 4.46 -2.22
C LYS A 22 -11.89 3.90 -3.51
N GLU A 23 -12.72 3.55 -4.50
CA GLU A 23 -12.28 3.05 -5.80
C GLU A 23 -11.58 4.15 -6.63
N GLU A 24 -12.06 5.40 -6.62
CA GLU A 24 -11.39 6.55 -7.26
C GLU A 24 -10.09 6.93 -6.56
N MET A 25 -10.03 6.88 -5.22
CA MET A 25 -8.82 7.23 -4.46
C MET A 25 -7.80 6.10 -4.44
N ALA A 26 -8.25 4.85 -4.62
CA ALA A 26 -7.42 3.70 -4.95
C ALA A 26 -7.07 3.62 -6.44
N SER A 27 -7.71 4.43 -7.30
CA SER A 27 -7.39 4.48 -8.73
C SER A 27 -6.04 5.20 -8.91
N GLU A 28 -5.03 4.36 -9.13
CA GLU A 28 -3.70 4.65 -9.66
C GLU A 28 -3.01 5.91 -9.13
N CYS A 29 -1.99 5.71 -8.28
CA CYS A 29 -0.94 6.72 -8.14
C CYS A 29 -0.41 7.05 -9.54
N ARG A 30 -0.75 8.24 -10.05
CA ARG A 30 -0.48 8.62 -11.44
C ARG A 30 1.01 8.83 -11.65
N GLY A 31 1.47 8.52 -12.86
CA GLY A 31 2.86 8.67 -13.25
C GLY A 31 3.74 7.51 -12.79
N LYS A 32 5.06 7.69 -12.91
CA LYS A 32 6.05 6.67 -12.51
C LYS A 32 5.99 6.44 -11.00
N SER A 33 5.98 5.18 -10.57
CA SER A 33 5.73 4.80 -9.18
C SER A 33 6.85 4.00 -8.50
N SER A 34 7.92 3.68 -9.25
CA SER A 34 9.09 2.96 -8.77
C SER A 34 10.33 3.41 -9.54
N TRP A 35 11.47 3.47 -8.85
CA TRP A 35 12.75 3.92 -9.40
C TRP A 35 13.88 2.93 -9.07
N PRO A 36 13.86 1.70 -9.63
CA PRO A 36 14.88 0.69 -9.35
C PRO A 36 16.30 1.14 -9.70
N GLU A 37 16.47 2.00 -10.69
CA GLU A 37 17.75 2.57 -11.13
C GLU A 37 18.41 3.51 -10.09
N LEU A 38 17.64 4.00 -9.11
CA LEU A 38 18.17 4.86 -8.05
C LEU A 38 18.74 4.08 -6.88
N LEU A 39 18.65 2.75 -6.89
CA LEU A 39 19.27 1.92 -5.85
C LEU A 39 20.79 2.08 -5.91
N GLY A 40 21.41 2.48 -4.80
CA GLY A 40 22.85 2.79 -4.74
C GLY A 40 23.22 4.22 -5.14
N ALA A 41 22.27 5.05 -5.60
CA ALA A 41 22.51 6.46 -5.89
C ALA A 41 22.64 7.30 -4.60
N GLN A 42 23.05 8.56 -4.73
CA GLN A 42 23.01 9.52 -3.63
C GLN A 42 21.57 9.93 -3.33
N GLY A 43 21.18 9.95 -2.05
CA GLY A 43 19.80 10.19 -1.63
C GLY A 43 19.24 11.53 -2.11
N VAL A 44 20.08 12.58 -2.14
CA VAL A 44 19.69 13.91 -2.63
C VAL A 44 19.41 13.89 -4.13
N GLU A 45 20.26 13.20 -4.90
CA GLU A 45 20.09 13.04 -6.35
C GLU A 45 18.87 12.17 -6.67
N ALA A 46 18.65 11.12 -5.89
CA ALA A 46 17.50 10.24 -6.02
C ALA A 46 16.20 10.98 -5.73
N ALA A 47 16.14 11.78 -4.65
CA ALA A 47 14.97 12.59 -4.33
C ALA A 47 14.65 13.60 -5.45
N ALA A 48 15.65 14.33 -5.94
CA ALA A 48 15.48 15.25 -7.05
C ALA A 48 15.01 14.56 -8.34
N THR A 49 15.52 13.36 -8.63
CA THR A 49 15.10 12.57 -9.80
C THR A 49 13.66 12.10 -9.67
N VAL A 50 13.24 11.64 -8.50
CA VAL A 50 11.86 11.22 -8.23
C VAL A 50 10.88 12.36 -8.49
N GLU A 51 11.11 13.54 -7.91
CA GLU A 51 10.21 14.70 -8.06
C GLU A 51 10.20 15.26 -9.49
N ARG A 52 11.35 15.18 -10.18
CA ARG A 52 11.46 15.56 -11.59
C ARG A 52 10.67 14.62 -12.51
N GLU A 53 10.72 13.31 -12.25
CA GLU A 53 10.06 12.30 -13.09
C GLU A 53 8.60 12.09 -12.74
N ASN A 54 8.19 12.37 -11.51
CA ASN A 54 6.81 12.42 -11.10
C ASN A 54 6.53 13.68 -10.26
N PRO A 55 6.12 14.81 -10.89
CA PRO A 55 5.82 16.06 -10.17
C PRO A 55 4.62 15.98 -9.22
N LEU A 56 3.86 14.88 -9.23
CA LEU A 56 2.72 14.66 -8.34
C LEU A 56 3.14 14.10 -6.98
N VAL A 57 4.43 13.78 -6.79
CA VAL A 57 4.95 13.20 -5.55
C VAL A 57 6.02 14.08 -4.92
N ASN A 58 6.13 13.96 -3.60
CA ASN A 58 7.14 14.60 -2.77
C ASN A 58 8.08 13.51 -2.23
N ALA A 59 9.38 13.66 -2.50
CA ALA A 59 10.40 12.73 -2.06
C ALA A 59 10.87 13.09 -0.64
N GLN A 60 10.88 12.10 0.25
CA GLN A 60 11.36 12.24 1.62
C GLN A 60 12.56 11.35 1.84
N ILE A 61 13.72 11.96 2.13
CA ILE A 61 14.92 11.21 2.49
C ILE A 61 14.78 10.73 3.93
N VAL A 62 14.95 9.42 4.14
CA VAL A 62 14.77 8.77 5.43
C VAL A 62 15.98 7.90 5.72
N LEU A 63 16.57 8.05 6.91
CA LEU A 63 17.67 7.18 7.32
C LEU A 63 17.15 5.76 7.58
N GLU A 64 17.85 4.75 7.10
CA GLU A 64 17.54 3.33 7.32
C GLU A 64 17.35 3.05 8.81
N GLY A 65 16.30 2.29 9.15
CA GLY A 65 15.91 2.00 10.53
C GLY A 65 15.11 3.09 11.23
N SER A 66 14.86 4.25 10.61
CA SER A 66 14.00 5.30 11.18
C SER A 66 12.54 4.86 11.28
N PHE A 67 11.88 5.23 12.37
CA PHE A 67 10.44 5.07 12.52
C PHE A 67 9.70 6.10 11.68
N VAL A 68 8.85 5.61 10.76
CA VAL A 68 8.04 6.46 9.90
C VAL A 68 6.58 6.02 9.95
N THR A 69 5.69 6.94 9.63
CA THR A 69 4.24 6.67 9.56
C THR A 69 3.96 5.62 8.47
N ALA A 70 3.09 4.66 8.76
CA ALA A 70 2.86 3.54 7.84
C ALA A 70 1.70 3.78 6.84
N ASP A 71 1.24 5.02 6.73
CA ASP A 71 0.22 5.49 5.80
C ASP A 71 0.63 5.31 4.33
N PHE A 72 -0.30 4.89 3.50
CA PHE A 72 -0.15 4.91 2.05
C PHE A 72 -0.58 6.27 1.50
N LEU A 73 0.36 6.98 0.89
CA LEU A 73 0.12 8.25 0.21
C LEU A 73 0.69 8.17 -1.20
N CYS A 74 -0.17 8.31 -2.21
CA CYS A 74 0.26 8.37 -3.61
C CYS A 74 1.17 9.56 -3.90
N THR A 75 1.13 10.58 -3.05
CA THR A 75 1.93 11.80 -3.17
C THR A 75 3.28 11.71 -2.46
N ARG A 76 3.65 10.55 -1.90
CA ARG A 76 4.88 10.42 -1.11
C ARG A 76 5.75 9.27 -1.60
N VAL A 77 7.02 9.56 -1.81
CA VAL A 77 8.08 8.55 -2.02
C VAL A 77 9.08 8.66 -0.87
N ARG A 78 9.43 7.53 -0.27
CA ARG A 78 10.51 7.48 0.74
C ARG A 78 11.79 7.01 0.08
N VAL A 79 12.81 7.85 0.14
CA VAL A 79 14.17 7.56 -0.30
C VAL A 79 14.96 7.12 0.92
N TRP A 80 15.03 5.80 1.13
CA TRP A 80 15.74 5.22 2.26
C TRP A 80 17.24 5.24 2.00
N VAL A 81 18.01 5.81 2.92
CA VAL A 81 19.47 5.96 2.80
C VAL A 81 20.20 5.38 4.00
N ASN A 82 21.43 4.91 3.80
CA ASN A 82 22.34 4.59 4.90
C ASN A 82 23.00 5.85 5.48
N THR A 83 23.87 5.69 6.48
CA THR A 83 24.62 6.79 7.13
C THR A 83 25.56 7.55 6.19
N ARG A 84 25.86 7.01 4.99
CA ARG A 84 26.64 7.67 3.94
C ARG A 84 25.77 8.41 2.91
N GLY A 85 24.46 8.47 3.14
CA GLY A 85 23.50 9.09 2.22
C GLY A 85 23.20 8.25 0.97
N THR A 86 23.65 7.01 0.89
CA THR A 86 23.41 6.14 -0.28
C THR A 86 22.07 5.43 -0.16
N VAL A 87 21.30 5.40 -1.24
CA VAL A 87 19.99 4.74 -1.31
C VAL A 87 20.13 3.23 -1.10
N THR A 88 19.44 2.71 -0.10
CA THR A 88 19.48 1.29 0.33
C THR A 88 18.28 0.48 -0.14
N ARG A 89 17.18 1.14 -0.52
CA ARG A 89 15.93 0.51 -0.97
C ARG A 89 15.43 1.23 -2.21
N VAL A 90 14.81 0.48 -3.12
CA VAL A 90 14.19 1.06 -4.32
C VAL A 90 13.13 2.09 -3.88
N PRO A 91 13.25 3.37 -4.29
CA PRO A 91 12.21 4.36 -4.02
C PRO A 91 10.91 3.95 -4.71
N THR A 92 9.82 3.92 -3.95
CA THR A 92 8.47 3.60 -4.44
C THR A 92 7.45 4.57 -3.86
N ILE A 93 6.39 4.83 -4.62
CA ILE A 93 5.24 5.59 -4.13
C ILE A 93 4.51 4.79 -3.06
N GLY A 94 4.33 5.42 -1.89
CA GLY A 94 3.58 4.85 -0.77
C GLY A 94 4.15 3.53 -0.24
N LYS A 95 3.47 2.97 0.77
CA LYS A 95 3.74 1.61 1.25
C LYS A 95 2.89 0.60 0.47
N ASN A 96 3.51 -0.15 -0.44
CA ASN A 96 2.84 -1.15 -1.26
C ASN A 96 3.10 -2.61 -0.82
N SER A 97 3.92 -2.80 0.21
CA SER A 97 4.24 -4.11 0.76
C SER A 97 4.47 -4.05 2.27
N TRP A 98 4.23 -5.18 2.94
CA TRP A 98 4.31 -5.36 4.38
C TRP A 98 5.20 -6.56 4.74
N PRO A 99 6.49 -6.56 4.36
CA PRO A 99 7.38 -7.68 4.65
C PRO A 99 7.50 -7.99 6.14
N GLU A 100 7.29 -7.00 7.01
CA GLU A 100 7.31 -7.17 8.47
C GLU A 100 6.15 -8.00 9.03
N LEU A 101 5.15 -8.34 8.19
CA LEU A 101 4.01 -9.19 8.58
C LEU A 101 4.24 -10.66 8.25
N LEU A 102 5.37 -11.02 7.64
CA LEU A 102 5.75 -12.41 7.43
C LEU A 102 5.83 -13.13 8.79
N GLY A 103 5.16 -14.27 8.92
CA GLY A 103 5.07 -15.02 10.18
C GLY A 103 4.05 -14.49 11.20
N ALA A 104 3.37 -13.36 10.92
CA ALA A 104 2.27 -12.88 11.76
C ALA A 104 0.99 -13.72 11.54
N LYS A 105 0.00 -13.58 12.42
CA LYS A 105 -1.34 -14.12 12.16
C LYS A 105 -2.05 -13.32 11.06
N GLY A 106 -2.75 -14.00 10.18
CA GLY A 106 -3.39 -13.40 8.99
C GLY A 106 -4.43 -12.34 9.32
N ASP A 107 -5.22 -12.53 10.36
CA ASP A 107 -6.23 -11.57 10.85
C ASP A 107 -5.57 -10.29 11.38
N VAL A 108 -4.52 -10.43 12.19
CA VAL A 108 -3.71 -9.31 12.70
C VAL A 108 -3.03 -8.57 11.55
N ALA A 109 -2.51 -9.30 10.57
CA ALA A 109 -1.87 -8.73 9.39
C ALA A 109 -2.88 -7.94 8.55
N ALA A 110 -4.05 -8.52 8.25
CA ALA A 110 -5.11 -7.88 7.48
C ALA A 110 -5.59 -6.59 8.15
N ALA A 111 -5.89 -6.63 9.45
CA ALA A 111 -6.31 -5.45 10.21
C ALA A 111 -5.23 -4.34 10.20
N LYS A 112 -3.95 -4.72 10.31
CA LYS A 112 -2.84 -3.76 10.24
C LYS A 112 -2.68 -3.16 8.84
N ILE A 113 -2.87 -3.94 7.78
CA ILE A 113 -2.82 -3.47 6.39
C ILE A 113 -3.93 -2.44 6.14
N GLU A 114 -5.18 -2.78 6.43
CA GLU A 114 -6.33 -1.90 6.18
C GLU A 114 -6.30 -0.65 7.06
N LYS A 115 -5.75 -0.76 8.28
CA LYS A 115 -5.50 0.41 9.14
C LYS A 115 -4.43 1.34 8.56
N GLN A 116 -3.40 0.78 7.94
CA GLN A 116 -2.28 1.54 7.36
C GLN A 116 -2.63 2.11 5.98
N ASN A 117 -3.48 1.42 5.23
CA ASN A 117 -3.98 1.86 3.95
C ASN A 117 -5.49 1.57 3.88
N PRO A 118 -6.36 2.54 4.23
CA PRO A 118 -7.82 2.36 4.25
C PRO A 118 -8.44 2.22 2.85
N TYR A 119 -7.64 2.38 1.80
CA TYR A 119 -8.02 2.25 0.39
C TYR A 119 -7.76 0.86 -0.19
N VAL A 120 -7.08 -0.03 0.54
CA VAL A 120 -6.95 -1.43 0.16
C VAL A 120 -7.88 -2.33 0.97
N SER A 121 -8.29 -3.44 0.37
CA SER A 121 -8.94 -4.55 1.03
C SER A 121 -7.93 -5.70 1.20
N ALA A 122 -7.70 -6.10 2.45
CA ALA A 122 -6.82 -7.22 2.77
C ALA A 122 -7.62 -8.52 2.71
N GLN A 123 -7.29 -9.38 1.75
CA GLN A 123 -7.93 -10.67 1.55
C GLN A 123 -7.04 -11.76 2.11
N ILE A 124 -7.51 -12.46 3.15
CA ILE A 124 -6.81 -13.63 3.68
C ILE A 124 -7.06 -14.80 2.74
N VAL A 125 -5.98 -15.41 2.25
CA VAL A 125 -6.03 -16.49 1.27
C VAL A 125 -5.18 -17.65 1.76
N LEU A 126 -5.75 -18.86 1.79
CA LEU A 126 -5.00 -20.05 2.13
C LEU A 126 -4.00 -20.40 1.02
N GLU A 127 -2.77 -20.74 1.38
CA GLU A 127 -1.72 -21.18 0.46
C GLU A 127 -2.25 -22.27 -0.50
N GLY A 128 -1.99 -22.13 -1.80
CA GLY A 128 -2.46 -23.07 -2.82
C GLY A 128 -3.89 -22.80 -3.34
N THR A 129 -4.61 -21.82 -2.78
CA THR A 129 -5.92 -21.41 -3.32
C THR A 129 -5.72 -20.71 -4.68
N PHE A 130 -6.50 -21.13 -5.68
CA PHE A 130 -6.55 -20.45 -6.97
C PHE A 130 -7.25 -19.10 -6.81
N VAL A 131 -6.56 -18.04 -7.22
CA VAL A 131 -7.06 -16.67 -7.20
C VAL A 131 -6.94 -16.07 -8.59
N THR A 132 -7.66 -14.97 -8.78
CA THR A 132 -7.66 -14.22 -10.03
C THR A 132 -6.28 -13.57 -10.27
N LEU A 133 -5.81 -13.47 -11.51
CA LEU A 133 -4.43 -13.05 -11.82
C LEU A 133 -4.31 -11.58 -12.23
N GLU A 134 -5.42 -10.86 -12.35
CA GLU A 134 -5.44 -9.44 -12.61
C GLU A 134 -4.77 -8.66 -11.48
N PHE A 135 -4.04 -7.62 -11.82
CA PHE A 135 -3.46 -6.70 -10.85
C PHE A 135 -4.52 -5.74 -10.32
N SER A 136 -4.56 -5.52 -9.01
CA SER A 136 -5.46 -4.54 -8.37
C SER A 136 -4.74 -3.68 -7.33
N CYS A 137 -4.74 -2.36 -7.55
CA CYS A 137 -4.19 -1.38 -6.60
C CYS A 137 -4.93 -1.34 -5.25
N SER A 138 -6.18 -1.78 -5.22
CA SER A 138 -7.05 -1.78 -4.04
C SER A 138 -7.04 -3.11 -3.29
N ARG A 139 -6.20 -4.07 -3.69
CA ARG A 139 -6.20 -5.40 -3.09
C ARG A 139 -4.83 -5.73 -2.53
N VAL A 140 -4.83 -6.36 -1.37
CA VAL A 140 -3.65 -7.01 -0.80
C VAL A 140 -4.03 -8.45 -0.47
N ARG A 141 -3.30 -9.42 -1.02
CA ARG A 141 -3.47 -10.83 -0.63
C ARG A 141 -2.55 -11.17 0.53
N VAL A 142 -3.16 -11.59 1.63
CA VAL A 142 -2.51 -12.09 2.83
C VAL A 142 -2.51 -13.62 2.76
N TRP A 143 -1.45 -14.18 2.17
CA TRP A 143 -1.28 -15.62 2.02
C TRP A 143 -0.95 -16.24 3.37
N VAL A 144 -1.73 -17.23 3.80
CA VAL A 144 -1.56 -17.93 5.07
C VAL A 144 -1.47 -19.44 4.89
N ASN A 145 -0.78 -20.12 5.79
CA ASN A 145 -0.83 -21.58 5.90
C ASN A 145 -2.09 -22.06 6.64
N THR A 146 -2.22 -23.38 6.84
CA THR A 146 -3.34 -24.00 7.57
C THR A 146 -3.45 -23.57 9.04
N SER A 147 -2.38 -23.01 9.62
CA SER A 147 -2.39 -22.43 10.98
C SER A 147 -2.77 -20.95 11.00
N GLY A 148 -3.12 -20.36 9.85
CA GLY A 148 -3.45 -18.94 9.72
C GLY A 148 -2.24 -18.01 9.82
N ILE A 149 -1.02 -18.53 9.63
CA ILE A 149 0.22 -17.76 9.70
C ILE A 149 0.62 -17.29 8.30
N VAL A 150 0.98 -16.01 8.18
CA VAL A 150 1.39 -15.38 6.93
C VAL A 150 2.68 -16.00 6.40
N THR A 151 2.61 -16.53 5.19
CA THR A 151 3.70 -17.29 4.52
C THR A 151 4.44 -16.48 3.47
N ARG A 152 3.84 -15.37 2.98
CA ARG A 152 4.44 -14.47 1.98
C ARG A 152 4.29 -13.03 2.44
N ALA A 153 5.27 -12.19 2.11
CA ALA A 153 5.17 -10.76 2.36
C ALA A 153 3.92 -10.20 1.65
N PRO A 154 2.91 -9.69 2.38
CA PRO A 154 1.73 -9.11 1.74
C PRO A 154 2.14 -7.90 0.90
N ALA A 155 1.57 -7.80 -0.28
CA ALA A 155 1.80 -6.70 -1.20
C ALA A 155 0.52 -6.36 -1.96
N ILE A 156 0.43 -5.11 -2.40
CA ILE A 156 -0.64 -4.64 -3.28
C ILE A 156 -0.53 -5.40 -4.61
N GLY A 157 -1.66 -5.95 -5.08
CA GLY A 157 -1.72 -6.75 -6.30
C GLY A 157 -2.99 -7.56 -6.47
#